data_AF-E5YI57-F1
#
_entry.id   AF-E5YI57-F1
#
_cell.length_a   1.000
_cell.length_b   1.000
_cell.length_c   1.000
_cell.angle_alpha   90.00
_cell.angle_beta   90.00
_cell.angle_gamma   90.00
#
_symmetry.space_group_name_H-M   'P 1'
#
loop_
_entity.id
_entity.type
_entity.pdbx_description
1 polymer ?
#
loop_
_entity_poly.entity_id
_entity_poly.type
_entity_poly.pdbx_seq_one_letter_code
_entity_poly.pdbx_strand_id
1 'polypeptide(L)' 'METFEANGKTWATDEDTLRLLEAFRAEKNDEMVGATFELGKAFGRIVEAK' A
#
# COMPACT_ATOMS: atom_id res chain seq x y z
N MET A 1 -12.75 0.36 2.62
CA MET A 1 -11.33 0.03 2.82
C MET A 1 -11.08 -1.18 1.98
N GLU A 2 -10.15 -1.05 1.05
CA GLU A 2 -9.76 -2.12 0.13
C GLU A 2 -8.61 -2.91 0.75
N THR A 3 -8.49 -4.19 0.39
CA THR A 3 -7.41 -5.06 0.86
C THR A 3 -6.42 -5.40 -0.25
N PHE A 4 -5.14 -5.55 0.11
CA PHE A 4 -4.09 -5.96 -0.82
C PHE A 4 -3.03 -6.81 -0.14
N GLU A 5 -2.37 -7.68 -0.91
CA GLU A 5 -1.24 -8.48 -0.43
C GLU A 5 0.10 -7.76 -0.64
N ALA A 6 0.91 -7.74 0.41
CA ALA A 6 2.29 -7.26 0.38
C ALA A 6 3.11 -7.94 1.47
N ASN A 7 4.34 -8.35 1.15
CA ASN A 7 5.27 -8.99 2.10
C ASN A 7 4.67 -10.21 2.82
N GLY A 8 3.86 -11.02 2.13
CA GLY A 8 3.22 -12.22 2.69
C GLY A 8 2.11 -11.94 3.70
N LYS A 9 1.61 -10.71 3.78
CA LYS A 9 0.53 -10.28 4.66
C LYS A 9 -0.57 -9.58 3.88
N THR A 10 -1.78 -9.61 4.41
CA THR A 10 -2.92 -8.83 3.90
C THR A 10 -3.01 -7.52 4.64
N TRP A 11 -3.10 -6.43 3.88
CA TRP A 11 -3.20 -5.06 4.38
C TRP A 11 -4.51 -4.45 3.95
N ALA A 12 -5.00 -3.48 4.70
CA ALA A 12 -6.19 -2.70 4.38
C ALA A 12 -5.85 -1.21 4.32
N THR A 13 -6.40 -0.50 3.33
CA THR A 13 -6.14 0.93 3.09
C THR A 13 -7.35 1.61 2.42
N ASP A 14 -7.32 2.94 2.30
CA ASP A 14 -8.27 3.69 1.46
C ASP A 14 -8.01 3.50 -0.04
N GLU A 15 -9.04 3.76 -0.86
CA GLU A 15 -9.03 3.53 -2.31
C GLU A 15 -7.94 4.35 -3.02
N ASP A 16 -7.73 5.60 -2.61
CA ASP A 16 -6.73 6.49 -3.22
C ASP A 16 -5.31 5.97 -2.99
N THR A 17 -5.01 5.51 -1.78
CA THR A 17 -3.72 4.92 -1.43
C THR A 17 -3.50 3.59 -2.16
N LEU A 18 -4.54 2.77 -2.32
CA LEU A 18 -4.43 1.54 -3.10
C LEU A 18 -4.12 1.84 -4.58
N ARG A 19 -4.86 2.77 -5.20
CA ARG A 19 -4.61 3.20 -6.58
C ARG A 19 -3.20 3.74 -6.78
N LEU A 20 -2.68 4.48 -5.80
CA LEU A 20 -1.31 5.01 -5.85
C LEU A 20 -0.26 3.87 -5.83
N LEU A 21 -0.43 2.89 -4.94
CA LEU A 21 0.42 1.70 -4.89
C LEU A 21 0.38 0.90 -6.20
N GLU A 22 -0.82 0.71 -6.77
CA GLU A 22 -1.00 0.01 -8.04
C GLU A 22 -0.36 0.74 -9.21
N ALA A 23 -0.48 2.07 -9.27
CA ALA A 23 0.14 2.90 -10.29
C ALA A 23 1.68 2.76 -10.26
N PHE A 24 2.29 2.89 -9.07
CA PHE A 24 3.74 2.73 -8.94
C PHE A 24 4.22 1.30 -9.24
N ARG A 25 3.42 0.27 -8.90
CA ARG A 25 3.70 -1.13 -9.28
C ARG A 25 3.65 -1.30 -10.80
N ALA A 26 2.67 -0.72 -11.49
CA ALA A 26 2.54 -0.79 -12.94
C ALA A 26 3.75 -0.14 -13.67
N GLU A 27 4.30 0.91 -13.08
CA GLU A 27 5.51 1.60 -13.55
C GLU A 27 6.82 0.86 -13.16
N LYS A 28 6.74 -0.24 -12.40
CA LYS A 28 7.90 -0.93 -11.81
C LYS A 28 8.77 -0.01 -10.95
N ASN A 29 8.14 0.94 -10.25
CA ASN A 29 8.81 1.90 -9.39
C ASN A 29 8.79 1.40 -7.93
N ASP A 30 9.65 0.41 -7.64
CA ASP A 30 9.69 -0.26 -6.33
C ASP A 30 10.03 0.68 -5.17
N GLU A 31 10.83 1.74 -5.44
CA GLU A 31 11.16 2.77 -4.46
C GLU A 31 9.89 3.51 -3.99
N MET A 32 9.05 3.95 -4.93
CA MET A 32 7.81 4.66 -4.61
C MET A 32 6.76 3.75 -3.99
N VAL A 33 6.69 2.48 -4.39
CA VAL A 33 5.84 1.48 -3.73
C VAL A 33 6.24 1.34 -2.26
N GLY A 34 7.53 1.16 -1.99
CA GLY A 34 8.07 1.05 -0.63
C GLY A 34 7.83 2.31 0.20
N ALA A 35 8.12 3.49 -0.35
CA ALA A 35 7.90 4.77 0.33
C ALA A 35 6.41 5.00 0.66
N THR A 36 5.51 4.76 -0.29
CA THR A 36 4.07 4.90 -0.09
C THR A 36 3.57 3.94 0.99
N PHE A 37 4.06 2.71 0.97
CA PHE A 37 3.70 1.68 1.94
C PHE A 37 4.16 2.04 3.36
N GLU A 38 5.42 2.44 3.54
CA GLU A 38 5.97 2.80 4.85
C GLU A 38 5.37 4.10 5.42
N LEU A 39 5.16 5.11 4.58
CA LEU A 39 4.46 6.34 4.99
C LEU A 39 2.99 6.05 5.34
N GLY A 40 2.30 5.24 4.53
CA GLY A 40 0.92 4.84 4.79
C GLY A 40 0.76 4.14 6.14
N LYS A 41 1.72 3.27 6.51
CA LYS A 41 1.78 2.66 7.86
C LYS A 41 2.02 3.71 8.94
N ALA A 42 3.00 4.59 8.76
CA ALA A 42 3.37 5.61 9.75
C ALA A 42 2.20 6.57 10.07
N PHE A 43 1.36 6.88 9.07
CA PHE A 43 0.17 7.72 9.24
C PHE A 43 -1.11 6.94 9.57
N GLY A 44 -1.04 5.61 9.71
CA GLY A 44 -2.19 4.76 10.03
C GLY A 44 -3.21 4.60 8.90
N ARG A 45 -2.84 4.93 7.65
CA ARG A 45 -3.68 4.70 6.46
C ARG A 45 -3.62 3.25 5.98
N ILE A 46 -2.45 2.63 6.09
CA ILE A 46 -2.24 1.22 5.81
C ILE A 46 -2.14 0.48 7.14
N VAL A 47 -3.04 -0.47 7.34
CA VAL A 47 -3.10 -1.30 8.56
C VAL A 47 -3.15 -2.78 8.17
N GLU A 48 -2.64 -3.65 9.03
CA GLU A 48 -2.75 -5.10 8.81
C GLU A 48 -4.23 -5.51 8.89
N ALA A 49 -4.72 -6.20 7.86
CA ALA A 49 -6.09 -6.70 7.85
C ALA A 49 -6.21 -7.86 8.86
N LYS A 50 -7.28 -7.86 9.66
CA LYS A 50 -7.58 -8.94 10.62
C LYS A 50 -8.32 -10.09 9.97
#